data_AF-G6CC10-F1
#
_entry.id   AF-G6CC10-F1
#
_cell.length_a   1.000
_cell.length_b   1.000
_cell.length_c   1.000
_cell.angle_alpha   90.00
_cell.angle_beta   90.00
_cell.angle_gamma   90.00
#
_symmetry.space_group_name_H-M   'P 1'
#
loop_
_entity.id
_entity.type
_entity.pdbx_description
1 polymer ?
#
loop_
_entity_poly.entity_id
_entity_poly.type
_entity_poly.pdbx_seq_one_letter_code
_entity_poly.pdbx_strand_id
1 'polypeptide(L)'
;MSYNITFDDITSVQVESQKTMNAWGEAINNLNTAMTDFINNTNLQGQAISSMRTYLVEVHGTLLQTLVNLMNDYSSNLLLYKDGYYQIDSSNHAKLPGQVFTNLHSDLKSSRDNLKSEIELLNTTKDKISDLVSYEGSSHTSTVMDYNFLMNQV
;
A
#
# COMPACT_ATOMS: atom_id res chain seq x y z
N MET A 1 19.50 7.62 -13.96
CA MET A 1 18.85 6.85 -12.87
C MET A 1 17.57 7.59 -12.49
N SER A 2 16.48 6.94 -12.14
CA SER A 2 15.23 7.59 -11.70
C SER A 2 14.75 6.95 -10.40
N TYR A 3 14.22 7.75 -9.48
CA TYR A 3 13.69 7.28 -8.21
C TYR A 3 12.21 6.95 -8.38
N ASN A 4 11.80 5.75 -7.98
CA ASN A 4 10.40 5.33 -8.00
C ASN A 4 9.72 5.83 -6.72
N ILE A 5 8.57 6.49 -6.85
CA ILE A 5 7.75 6.82 -5.69
C ILE A 5 6.91 5.57 -5.39
N THR A 6 7.05 5.01 -4.19
CA THR A 6 6.29 3.84 -3.76
C THR A 6 4.91 4.27 -3.29
N PHE A 7 3.88 3.85 -4.01
CA PHE A 7 2.50 3.82 -3.53
C PHE A 7 2.10 2.38 -3.30
N ASP A 8 1.20 2.13 -2.35
CA ASP A 8 0.51 0.84 -2.24
C ASP A 8 -0.38 0.69 -3.50
N ASP A 9 0.20 0.07 -4.54
CA ASP A 9 -0.43 -0.08 -5.86
C ASP A 9 -1.65 -1.00 -5.73
N ILE A 10 -2.80 -0.61 -6.27
CA ILE A 10 -4.05 -1.41 -6.34
C ILE A 10 -3.79 -2.81 -6.95
N THR A 11 -2.76 -2.95 -7.77
CA THR A 11 -2.26 -4.23 -8.29
C THR A 11 -1.82 -5.18 -7.18
N SER A 12 -1.22 -4.71 -6.10
CA SER A 12 -0.86 -5.54 -4.94
C SER A 12 -2.11 -6.10 -4.27
N VAL A 13 -3.13 -5.26 -4.06
CA VAL A 13 -4.43 -5.67 -3.51
C VAL A 13 -5.12 -6.67 -4.44
N GLN A 14 -5.05 -6.47 -5.75
CA GLN A 14 -5.56 -7.42 -6.74
C GLN A 14 -4.87 -8.78 -6.63
N VAL A 15 -3.54 -8.80 -6.55
CA VAL A 15 -2.75 -10.04 -6.46
C VAL A 15 -3.08 -10.82 -5.18
N GLU A 16 -3.09 -10.15 -4.02
CA GLU A 16 -3.39 -10.82 -2.75
C GLU A 16 -4.87 -11.26 -2.67
N SER A 17 -5.80 -10.47 -3.22
CA SER A 17 -7.21 -10.86 -3.33
C SER A 17 -7.35 -12.13 -4.19
N GLN A 18 -6.70 -12.17 -5.36
CA GLN A 18 -6.77 -13.32 -6.26
C GLN A 18 -6.17 -14.58 -5.63
N LYS A 19 -5.05 -14.44 -4.90
CA LYS A 19 -4.43 -15.55 -4.17
C LYS A 19 -5.39 -16.12 -3.12
N THR A 20 -6.05 -15.25 -2.36
CA THR A 20 -7.04 -15.66 -1.35
C THR A 20 -8.25 -16.35 -2.00
N MET A 21 -8.76 -15.79 -3.10
CA MET A 21 -9.88 -16.37 -3.85
C MET A 21 -9.56 -17.74 -4.45
N ASN A 22 -8.34 -17.95 -4.94
CA ASN A 22 -7.91 -19.25 -5.43
C ASN A 22 -7.91 -20.29 -4.30
N ALA A 23 -7.40 -19.94 -3.12
CA ALA A 23 -7.41 -20.83 -1.96
C ALA A 23 -8.85 -21.16 -1.50
N TRP A 24 -9.76 -20.17 -1.51
CA TRP A 24 -11.18 -20.40 -1.25
C TRP A 24 -11.84 -21.26 -2.32
N GLY A 25 -11.50 -21.07 -3.59
CA GLY A 25 -11.97 -21.89 -4.71
C GLY A 25 -11.56 -23.36 -4.56
N GLU A 26 -10.32 -23.63 -4.16
CA GLU A 26 -9.84 -24.99 -3.85
C GLU A 26 -10.61 -25.60 -2.67
N ALA A 27 -10.81 -24.85 -1.59
CA ALA A 27 -11.57 -25.31 -0.43
C ALA A 27 -13.03 -25.64 -0.79
N ILE A 28 -13.68 -24.79 -1.58
CA ILE A 28 -15.05 -25.02 -2.07
C ILE A 28 -15.11 -26.26 -2.97
N ASN A 29 -14.11 -26.46 -3.84
CA ASN A 29 -14.06 -27.64 -4.70
C ASN A 29 -13.92 -28.95 -3.89
N ASN A 30 -13.11 -28.93 -2.83
CA ASN A 30 -12.98 -30.06 -1.92
C ASN A 30 -14.31 -30.37 -1.20
N LEU A 31 -15.04 -29.33 -0.75
CA LEU A 31 -16.36 -29.49 -0.14
C LEU A 31 -17.38 -30.06 -1.14
N ASN A 32 -17.40 -29.54 -2.37
CA ASN A 32 -18.27 -30.05 -3.44
C ASN A 32 -17.99 -31.52 -3.74
N THR A 33 -16.72 -31.91 -3.76
CA THR A 33 -16.31 -33.32 -3.98
C THR A 33 -16.82 -34.21 -2.85
N ALA A 34 -16.53 -33.85 -1.59
CA ALA A 34 -16.97 -34.62 -0.43
C ALA A 34 -18.50 -34.74 -0.35
N MET A 35 -19.21 -33.65 -0.68
CA MET A 35 -20.67 -33.63 -0.72
C MET A 35 -21.21 -34.53 -1.84
N THR A 36 -20.58 -34.50 -3.02
CA THR A 36 -20.94 -35.36 -4.17
C THR A 36 -20.73 -36.84 -3.82
N ASP A 37 -19.60 -37.18 -3.20
CA ASP A 37 -19.30 -38.54 -2.76
C ASP A 37 -20.33 -39.05 -1.74
N PHE A 38 -20.71 -38.20 -0.77
CA PHE A 38 -21.75 -38.53 0.21
C PHE A 38 -23.12 -38.76 -0.47
N ILE A 39 -23.52 -37.86 -1.38
CA ILE A 39 -24.80 -37.94 -2.09
C ILE A 39 -24.88 -39.22 -2.91
N ASN A 40 -23.80 -39.60 -3.58
CA ASN A 40 -23.75 -40.75 -4.47
C ASN A 40 -23.50 -42.08 -3.74
N ASN A 41 -23.23 -42.08 -2.43
CA ASN A 41 -22.96 -43.30 -1.68
C ASN A 41 -24.22 -44.18 -1.49
N THR A 42 -24.32 -45.25 -2.26
CA THR A 42 -25.47 -46.17 -2.28
C THR A 42 -25.58 -47.07 -1.04
N ASN A 43 -24.53 -47.19 -0.22
CA ASN A 43 -24.55 -47.95 1.02
C ASN A 43 -25.34 -47.23 2.12
N LEU A 44 -25.50 -45.91 2.02
CA LEU A 44 -26.31 -45.11 2.92
C LEU A 44 -27.73 -44.98 2.36
N GLN A 45 -28.71 -45.46 3.12
CA GLN A 45 -30.12 -45.53 2.70
C GLN A 45 -31.07 -45.16 3.85
N GLY A 46 -32.34 -45.01 3.51
CA GLY A 46 -33.40 -44.64 4.46
C GLY A 46 -33.80 -43.17 4.38
N GLN A 47 -34.96 -42.86 4.94
CA GLN A 47 -35.60 -41.55 4.80
C GLN A 47 -34.75 -40.41 5.36
N ALA A 48 -34.05 -40.63 6.47
CA ALA A 48 -33.14 -39.63 7.06
C ALA A 48 -31.97 -39.29 6.10
N ILE A 49 -31.36 -40.31 5.46
CA ILE A 49 -30.29 -40.09 4.48
C ILE A 49 -30.82 -39.34 3.26
N SER A 50 -32.01 -39.69 2.76
CA SER A 50 -32.65 -38.94 1.66
C SER A 50 -32.84 -37.47 2.01
N SER A 51 -33.33 -37.15 3.21
CA SER A 51 -33.47 -35.77 3.68
C SER A 51 -32.13 -35.05 3.79
N MET A 52 -31.06 -35.72 4.26
CA MET A 52 -29.72 -35.15 4.30
C MET A 52 -29.18 -34.83 2.90
N ARG A 53 -29.39 -35.71 1.92
CA ARG A 53 -28.99 -35.46 0.52
C ARG A 53 -29.69 -34.24 -0.06
N THR A 54 -31.01 -34.16 0.12
CA THR A 54 -31.80 -33.00 -0.32
C THR A 54 -31.29 -31.71 0.32
N TYR A 55 -31.11 -31.70 1.64
CA TYR A 55 -30.61 -30.52 2.35
C TYR A 55 -29.22 -30.09 1.89
N LEU A 56 -28.30 -31.04 1.71
CA LEU A 56 -26.97 -30.75 1.19
C LEU A 56 -27.05 -30.06 -0.17
N VAL A 57 -27.83 -30.59 -1.11
CA VAL A 57 -27.95 -30.02 -2.46
C VAL A 57 -28.60 -28.64 -2.42
N GLU A 58 -29.78 -28.53 -1.82
CA GLU A 58 -30.62 -27.34 -1.91
C GLU A 58 -30.07 -26.16 -1.10
N VAL A 59 -29.42 -26.46 0.04
CA VAL A 59 -28.90 -25.42 0.95
C VAL A 59 -27.40 -25.25 0.77
N HIS A 60 -26.60 -26.29 1.02
CA HIS A 60 -25.15 -26.16 0.97
C HIS A 60 -24.61 -26.03 -0.46
N GLY A 61 -25.14 -26.79 -1.42
CA GLY A 61 -24.77 -26.66 -2.84
C GLY A 61 -25.07 -25.26 -3.36
N THR A 62 -26.28 -24.74 -3.10
CA THR A 62 -26.65 -23.36 -3.45
C THR A 62 -25.75 -22.32 -2.77
N LEU A 63 -25.42 -22.50 -1.49
CA LEU A 63 -24.53 -21.60 -0.77
C LEU A 63 -23.12 -21.58 -1.39
N LEU A 64 -22.54 -22.75 -1.64
CA LEU A 64 -21.21 -22.86 -2.25
C LEU A 64 -21.17 -22.24 -3.64
N GLN A 65 -22.20 -22.45 -4.46
CA GLN A 65 -22.31 -21.81 -5.77
C GLN A 65 -22.40 -20.28 -5.65
N THR A 66 -23.14 -19.79 -4.66
CA THR A 66 -23.26 -18.34 -4.40
C THR A 66 -21.91 -17.73 -4.02
N LEU A 67 -21.12 -18.41 -3.18
CA LEU A 67 -19.78 -17.96 -2.81
C LEU A 67 -18.84 -17.88 -4.02
N VAL A 68 -18.89 -18.88 -4.91
CA VAL A 68 -18.11 -18.86 -6.16
C VAL A 68 -18.49 -17.67 -7.04
N ASN A 69 -19.80 -17.41 -7.20
CA ASN A 69 -20.27 -16.28 -7.98
C ASN A 69 -19.81 -14.94 -7.39
N LEU A 70 -19.93 -14.76 -6.07
CA LEU A 70 -19.49 -13.55 -5.39
C LEU A 70 -17.98 -13.30 -5.53
N MET A 71 -17.15 -14.35 -5.46
CA MET A 71 -15.72 -14.21 -5.70
C MET A 71 -15.42 -13.76 -7.13
N ASN A 72 -16.10 -14.35 -8.13
CA ASN A 72 -15.94 -13.99 -9.53
C ASN A 72 -16.39 -12.55 -9.81
N ASP A 73 -17.53 -12.14 -9.26
CA ASP A 73 -18.07 -10.79 -9.39
C ASP A 73 -17.13 -9.76 -8.75
N TYR A 74 -16.63 -10.04 -7.55
CA TYR A 74 -15.65 -9.16 -6.90
C TYR A 74 -14.36 -9.06 -7.70
N SER A 75 -13.80 -10.17 -8.18
CA SER A 75 -12.54 -10.15 -8.97
C SER A 75 -12.70 -9.32 -10.24
N SER A 76 -13.83 -9.47 -10.93
CA SER A 76 -14.16 -8.69 -12.13
C SER A 76 -14.33 -7.20 -11.81
N ASN A 77 -15.05 -6.87 -10.74
CA ASN A 77 -15.27 -5.49 -10.32
C ASN A 77 -13.98 -4.81 -9.86
N LEU A 78 -13.10 -5.52 -9.15
CA LEU A 78 -11.81 -5.00 -8.73
C LEU A 78 -10.90 -4.74 -9.93
N LEU A 79 -10.93 -5.60 -10.95
CA LEU A 79 -10.19 -5.39 -12.19
C LEU A 79 -10.68 -4.14 -12.93
N LEU A 80 -12.00 -3.96 -13.07
CA LEU A 80 -12.59 -2.78 -13.69
C LEU A 80 -12.30 -1.50 -12.90
N TYR A 81 -12.38 -1.57 -11.57
CA TYR A 81 -12.02 -0.45 -10.70
C TYR A 81 -10.55 -0.06 -10.87
N LYS A 82 -9.63 -1.05 -10.88
CA LYS A 82 -8.21 -0.81 -11.10
C LYS A 82 -7.95 -0.14 -12.44
N ASP A 83 -8.57 -0.65 -13.50
CA ASP A 83 -8.42 -0.10 -14.85
C ASP A 83 -8.95 1.34 -14.91
N GLY A 84 -10.16 1.60 -14.41
CA GLY A 84 -10.75 2.94 -14.35
C GLY A 84 -9.94 3.90 -13.48
N TYR A 85 -9.42 3.44 -12.33
CA TYR A 85 -8.57 4.25 -11.46
C TYR A 85 -7.30 4.70 -12.21
N TYR A 86 -6.61 3.78 -12.90
CA TYR A 86 -5.38 4.12 -13.62
C TYR A 86 -5.59 4.87 -14.95
N GLN A 87 -6.81 4.87 -15.50
CA GLN A 87 -7.18 5.80 -16.56
C GLN A 87 -7.24 7.26 -16.06
N ILE A 88 -7.68 7.47 -14.80
CA ILE A 88 -7.79 8.80 -14.19
C ILE A 88 -6.44 9.24 -13.61
N ASP A 89 -5.84 8.38 -12.80
CA ASP A 89 -4.54 8.60 -12.17
C ASP A 89 -3.47 7.71 -12.83
N SER A 90 -2.99 8.17 -13.98
CA SER A 90 -1.91 7.51 -14.71
C SER A 90 -0.54 7.60 -14.02
N SER A 91 -0.46 8.25 -12.85
CA SER A 91 0.77 8.49 -12.10
C SER A 91 1.28 7.25 -11.36
N ASN A 92 0.70 6.06 -11.56
CA ASN A 92 1.20 4.80 -10.97
C ASN A 92 2.66 4.46 -11.36
N HIS A 93 3.22 5.19 -12.32
CA HIS A 93 4.62 5.11 -12.71
C HIS A 93 5.36 6.44 -12.50
N ALA A 94 4.88 7.28 -11.57
CA ALA A 94 5.54 8.52 -11.20
C ALA A 94 6.98 8.23 -10.80
N LYS A 95 7.89 8.70 -11.65
CA LYS A 95 9.32 8.62 -11.46
C LYS A 95 9.83 10.02 -11.26
N LEU A 96 10.49 10.26 -10.14
CA LEU A 96 11.28 11.47 -10.00
C LEU A 96 12.55 11.29 -10.84
N PRO A 97 12.79 12.14 -11.87
CA PRO A 97 14.01 12.04 -12.65
C PRO A 97 15.20 12.18 -11.72
N GLY A 98 16.17 11.25 -11.77
CA GLY A 98 17.28 11.28 -10.83
C GLY A 98 18.10 12.56 -10.93
N GLN A 99 18.16 13.19 -12.11
CA GLN A 99 18.78 14.52 -12.25
C GLN A 99 18.05 15.57 -11.41
N VAL A 100 16.72 15.56 -11.38
CA VAL A 100 15.92 16.49 -10.57
C VAL A 100 16.16 16.24 -9.08
N PHE A 101 16.21 14.98 -8.65
CA PHE A 101 16.53 14.62 -7.27
C PHE A 101 17.95 15.06 -6.88
N THR A 102 18.96 14.73 -7.70
CA THR A 102 20.36 15.11 -7.47
C THR A 102 20.53 16.63 -7.42
N ASN A 103 19.88 17.35 -8.34
CA ASN A 103 19.91 18.81 -8.34
C ASN A 103 19.26 19.36 -7.07
N LEU A 104 18.07 18.91 -6.71
CA LEU A 104 17.38 19.35 -5.49
C LEU A 104 18.21 19.08 -4.23
N HIS A 105 18.84 17.90 -4.14
CA HIS A 105 19.72 17.56 -3.03
C HIS A 105 20.97 18.48 -3.00
N SER A 106 21.57 18.76 -4.15
CA SER A 106 22.70 19.69 -4.28
C SER A 106 22.32 21.12 -3.89
N ASP A 107 21.14 21.58 -4.32
CA ASP A 107 20.61 22.91 -4.01
C ASP A 107 20.32 23.04 -2.52
N LEU A 108 19.71 22.02 -1.91
CA LEU A 108 19.44 21.98 -0.47
C LEU A 108 20.75 22.00 0.34
N LYS A 109 21.78 21.29 -0.14
CA LYS A 109 23.11 21.29 0.48
C LYS A 109 23.75 22.66 0.42
N SER A 110 23.75 23.27 -0.76
CA SER A 110 24.31 24.62 -0.97
C SER A 110 23.58 25.65 -0.11
N SER A 111 22.26 25.53 0.00
CA SER A 111 21.42 26.40 0.85
C SER A 111 21.77 26.27 2.34
N ARG A 112 21.94 25.04 2.85
CA ARG A 112 22.42 24.79 4.22
C ARG A 112 23.80 25.40 4.47
N ASP A 113 24.73 25.18 3.54
CA ASP A 113 26.11 25.62 3.70
C ASP A 113 26.19 27.16 3.72
N ASN A 114 25.39 27.83 2.88
CA ASN A 114 25.21 29.28 2.91
C ASN A 114 24.61 29.75 4.25
N LEU A 115 23.54 29.12 4.74
CA LEU A 115 22.94 29.47 6.03
C LEU A 115 23.99 29.36 7.17
N LYS A 116 24.81 28.30 7.16
CA LYS A 116 25.87 28.13 8.14
C LYS A 116 26.88 29.28 8.10
N SER A 117 27.32 29.68 6.91
CA SER A 117 28.23 30.83 6.72
C SER A 117 27.61 32.13 7.25
N GLU A 118 26.33 32.38 6.97
CA GLU A 118 25.63 33.57 7.46
C GLU A 118 25.50 33.57 9.00
N ILE A 119 25.25 32.41 9.62
CA ILE A 119 25.22 32.28 11.09
C ILE A 119 26.61 32.58 11.69
N GLU A 120 27.69 32.08 11.09
CA GLU A 120 29.07 32.36 11.53
C GLU A 120 29.42 33.85 11.45
N LEU A 121 29.03 34.52 10.35
CA LEU A 121 29.19 35.97 10.18
C LEU A 121 28.37 36.77 11.20
N LEU A 122 27.12 36.35 11.44
CA LEU A 122 26.24 36.98 12.43
C LEU A 122 26.83 36.87 13.84
N ASN A 123 27.30 35.68 14.23
CA ASN A 123 27.93 35.46 15.53
C ASN A 123 29.20 36.30 15.69
N THR A 124 30.07 36.32 14.68
CA THR A 124 31.29 37.14 14.70
C THR A 124 30.98 38.63 14.84
N THR A 125 29.94 39.10 14.16
CA THR A 125 29.52 40.51 14.21
C THR A 125 28.90 40.85 15.56
N LYS A 126 28.06 39.94 16.10
CA LYS A 126 27.49 40.05 17.44
C LYS A 126 28.59 40.15 18.50
N ASP A 127 29.62 39.31 18.42
CA ASP A 127 30.72 39.31 19.39
C ASP A 127 31.45 40.66 19.42
N LYS A 128 31.63 41.31 18.27
CA LYS A 128 32.26 42.63 18.15
C LYS A 128 31.49 43.78 18.81
N ILE A 129 30.19 43.64 19.04
CA ILE A 129 29.32 44.67 19.63
C ILE A 129 28.72 44.25 20.98
N SER A 130 29.20 43.13 21.52
CA SER A 130 28.65 42.50 22.73
C SER A 130 28.82 43.35 23.99
N ASP A 131 29.73 44.32 23.96
CA ASP A 131 29.93 45.37 24.96
C ASP A 131 28.81 46.42 24.97
N LEU A 132 28.11 46.60 23.85
CA LEU A 132 27.04 47.59 23.68
C LEU A 132 25.64 46.98 23.81
N VAL A 133 25.43 45.79 23.25
CA VAL A 133 24.11 45.14 23.20
C VAL A 133 24.25 43.63 23.40
N SER A 134 23.47 43.07 24.35
CA SER A 134 23.36 41.63 24.55
C SER A 134 22.06 41.08 23.96
N TYR A 135 22.18 40.00 23.17
CA TYR A 135 21.05 39.28 22.58
C TYR A 135 21.29 37.77 22.69
N GLU A 136 20.32 37.00 23.20
CA GLU A 136 20.46 35.54 23.43
C GLU A 136 19.54 34.67 22.55
N GLY A 137 18.84 35.24 21.57
CA GLY A 137 17.91 34.46 20.74
C GLY A 137 18.62 33.59 19.69
N SER A 138 18.16 32.35 19.52
CA SER A 138 18.67 31.38 18.53
C SER A 138 17.61 31.08 17.45
N SER A 139 17.16 32.10 16.72
CA SER A 139 16.08 31.99 15.72
C SER A 139 16.36 30.99 14.60
N HIS A 140 17.63 30.61 14.39
CA HIS A 140 18.08 29.70 13.34
C HIS A 140 18.18 28.23 13.78
N THR A 141 18.00 27.89 15.07
CA THR A 141 18.15 26.52 15.56
C THR A 141 17.15 25.56 14.89
N SER A 142 15.88 25.96 14.77
CA SER A 142 14.85 25.15 14.11
C SER A 142 15.20 24.89 12.65
N THR A 143 15.61 25.92 11.91
CA THR A 143 16.01 25.80 10.50
C THR A 143 17.21 24.87 10.33
N VAL A 144 18.20 24.94 11.22
CA VAL A 144 19.36 24.02 11.21
C VAL A 144 18.92 22.58 11.50
N MET A 145 18.00 22.37 12.43
CA MET A 145 17.43 21.04 12.71
C MET A 145 16.68 20.48 11.49
N ASP A 146 15.89 21.31 10.81
CA ASP A 146 15.15 20.92 9.61
C ASP A 146 16.10 20.49 8.47
N TYR A 147 17.17 21.26 8.22
CA TYR A 147 18.19 20.86 7.23
C TYR A 147 18.85 19.52 7.58
N ASN A 148 19.20 19.30 8.85
CA ASN A 148 19.82 18.05 9.29
C ASN A 148 18.85 16.87 9.16
N PHE A 149 17.58 17.06 9.50
CA PHE A 149 16.55 16.05 9.32
C PHE A 149 16.39 15.68 7.84
N LEU A 150 16.19 16.67 6.97
CA LEU A 150 15.97 16.45 5.54
C LEU A 150 17.19 15.83 4.84
N MET A 151 18.40 16.12 5.30
CA MET A 151 19.64 15.60 4.72
C MET A 151 20.03 14.21 5.22
N ASN A 152 19.59 13.81 6.41
CA ASN A 152 19.90 12.49 6.99
C ASN A 152 18.85 11.43 6.65
N GLN A 153 17.76 11.79 5.95
CA GLN A 153 16.72 10.88 5.48
C GLN A 153 17.05 10.19 4.14
N VAL A 154 18.24 10.46 3.56
CA VAL A 154 18.75 9.87 2.31
C VAL A 154 19.94 8.98 2.61
#